data_AF-A0A1C5W917-F1
#
_entry.id   AF-A0A1C5W917-F1
#
_cell.length_a   1.000
_cell.length_b   1.000
_cell.length_c   1.000
_cell.angle_alpha   90.00
_cell.angle_beta   90.00
_cell.angle_gamma   90.00
#
_symmetry.space_group_name_H-M   'P 1'
#
loop_
_entity.id
_entity.type
_entity.pdbx_description
1 polymer ?
#
loop_
_entity_poly.entity_id
_entity_poly.type
_entity_poly.pdbx_seq_one_letter_code
_entity_poly.pdbx_strand_id
1 'polypeptide(L)' 'MDGPSIVLRKYQVSCVFCDSEKDIFSFRGKNVCRKCAAGLQLLSQSDLE' A
#
# COMPACT_ATOMS: atom_id res chain seq x y z
N MET A 1 -5.38 -15.13 36.93
CA MET A 1 -5.80 -13.76 36.57
C MET A 1 -4.94 -13.35 35.40
N ASP A 2 -5.46 -13.47 34.18
CA ASP A 2 -4.79 -12.93 32.99
C ASP A 2 -5.03 -11.42 32.99
N GLY A 3 -3.99 -10.68 33.38
CA GLY A 3 -4.01 -9.23 33.39
C GLY A 3 -4.11 -8.64 31.99
N PRO A 4 -4.58 -7.39 31.84
CA PRO A 4 -4.69 -6.73 30.55
C PRO A 4 -3.32 -6.63 29.88
N SER A 5 -3.21 -7.10 28.63
CA SER A 5 -1.99 -7.04 27.82
C SER A 5 -2.09 -5.92 26.77
N ILE A 6 -0.99 -5.17 26.60
CA ILE A 6 -0.88 -4.12 25.57
C ILE A 6 -0.05 -4.69 24.42
N VAL A 7 -0.66 -4.79 23.24
CA VAL A 7 0.03 -5.23 22.02
C VAL A 7 0.45 -4.01 21.21
N LEU A 8 1.74 -3.71 21.20
CA LEU A 8 2.32 -2.69 20.32
C LEU A 8 2.54 -3.28 18.93
N ARG A 9 1.75 -2.84 17.95
CA ARG A 9 1.95 -3.21 16.54
C ARG A 9 3.02 -2.30 15.93
N LYS A 10 3.98 -2.89 15.25
CA LYS A 10 5.02 -2.16 14.52
C LYS A 10 4.34 -1.33 13.42
N TYR A 11 4.65 -0.04 13.31
CA TYR A 11 4.16 0.76 12.18
C TYR A 11 4.83 0.26 10.90
N GLN A 12 4.06 -0.48 10.10
CA GLN A 12 4.52 -1.04 8.83
C GLN A 12 3.82 -0.32 7.70
N VAL A 13 4.61 0.11 6.73
CA VAL A 13 4.13 0.81 5.55
C VAL A 13 3.88 -0.22 4.46
N SER A 14 2.61 -0.39 4.08
CA SER A 14 2.18 -1.31 3.04
C SER A 14 1.65 -0.57 1.80
N CYS A 15 1.60 -1.28 0.67
CA CYS A 15 0.98 -0.80 -0.55
C CYS A 15 -0.53 -0.64 -0.33
N VAL A 16 -1.07 0.55 -0.57
CA VAL A 16 -2.52 0.83 -0.44
C VAL A 16 -3.41 -0.03 -1.36
N PHE A 17 -2.84 -0.71 -2.35
CA PHE A 17 -3.58 -1.51 -3.32
C PHE A 17 -3.52 -3.01 -3.06
N CYS A 18 -2.42 -3.52 -2.49
CA CYS A 18 -2.20 -4.97 -2.37
C CYS A 18 -1.61 -5.40 -1.03
N ASP A 19 -1.47 -4.47 -0.08
CA ASP A 19 -0.87 -4.68 1.24
C ASP A 19 0.54 -5.32 1.24
N SER A 20 1.22 -5.30 0.10
CA SER A 20 2.62 -5.72 0.04
C SER A 20 3.50 -4.76 0.84
N GLU A 21 4.52 -5.27 1.51
CA GLU A 21 5.59 -4.48 2.12
C GLU A 21 6.82 -4.39 1.22
N LYS A 22 6.78 -4.99 0.02
CA LYS A 22 7.90 -5.03 -0.92
C LYS A 22 7.85 -3.86 -1.89
N ASP A 23 9.01 -3.24 -2.10
CA ASP A 23 9.22 -2.19 -3.10
C ASP A 23 8.23 -1.02 -3.00
N ILE A 24 7.92 -0.63 -1.75
CA ILE A 24 7.02 0.48 -1.44
C ILE A 24 7.72 1.81 -1.61
N PHE A 25 7.08 2.70 -2.35
CA PHE A 25 7.50 4.08 -2.52
C PHE A 25 6.33 5.03 -2.21
N SER A 26 6.66 6.22 -1.74
CA SER A 26 5.66 7.25 -1.49
C SER A 26 5.36 8.01 -2.76
N PHE A 27 4.10 7.98 -3.20
CA PHE A 27 3.59 8.69 -4.36
C PHE A 27 2.39 9.55 -3.94
N ARG A 28 2.51 10.88 -4.05
CA ARG A 28 1.46 11.83 -3.63
C ARG A 28 0.94 11.58 -2.20
N GLY A 29 1.82 11.21 -1.28
CA GLY A 29 1.46 10.90 0.12
C GLY A 29 0.78 9.55 0.32
N LYS A 30 0.68 8.70 -0.72
CA LYS A 30 0.22 7.31 -0.63
C LYS A 30 1.38 6.36 -0.82
N ASN A 31 1.36 5.24 -0.10
CA ASN A 31 2.39 4.22 -0.21
C ASN A 31 1.99 3.18 -1.25
N VAL A 32 2.76 3.05 -2.32
CA VAL A 32 2.41 2.21 -3.47
C VAL A 32 3.61 1.32 -3.81
N CYS A 33 3.37 0.04 -4.12
CA CYS A 33 4.44 -0.83 -4.61
C CYS A 33 4.66 -0.65 -6.11
N ARG A 34 5.88 -0.94 -6.59
CA ARG A 34 6.22 -0.89 -8.02
C ARG A 34 5.26 -1.70 -8.90
N LYS A 35 4.80 -2.86 -8.42
CA LYS A 35 3.83 -3.72 -9.13
C LYS A 35 2.50 -3.01 -9.38
N CYS A 36 1.92 -2.39 -8.34
CA CYS A 36 0.65 -1.68 -8.47
C CYS A 36 0.80 -0.38 -9.24
N ALA A 37 1.93 0.32 -9.09
CA ALA A 37 2.24 1.50 -9.88
C ALA A 37 2.32 1.20 -11.38
N ALA A 38 2.93 0.08 -11.77
CA ALA A 38 2.99 -0.36 -13.17
C ALA A 38 1.59 -0.69 -13.73
N GLY A 39 0.73 -1.32 -12.93
CA GLY A 39 -0.66 -1.61 -13.33
C GLY A 39 -1.51 -0.35 -13.55
N LEU A 40 -1.29 0.71 -12.77
CA LEU A 40 -2.01 1.98 -12.92
C LEU A 40 -1.70 2.70 -14.23
N GLN A 41 -0.48 2.57 -14.76
CA GLN A 41 -0.11 3.17 -16.06
C GLN A 41 -0.91 2.59 -17.23
N LEU A 42 -1.50 1.40 -17.07
CA LEU A 42 -2.31 0.75 -18.10
C LEU A 42 -3.77 1.24 -18.11
N LEU A 43 -4.20 1.99 -17.10
CA LEU A 43 -5.62 2.39 -16.93
C LEU A 43 -5.94 3.79 -17.49
N SER A 44 -4.99 4.55 -18.04
CA SER A 44 -5.27 5.87 -18.62
C SER A 44 -5.74 5.85 -20.08
N GLN A 45 -6.28 4.71 -20.55
CA GLN A 45 -6.74 4.53 -21.93
C GLN A 45 -8.27 4.46 -22.08
N SER A 46 -9.05 4.63 -21.01
CA SER A 46 -10.52 4.55 -21.08
C SER A 46 -11.26 5.90 -21.12
N ASP A 47 -10.55 7.04 -21.25
CA ASP A 47 -11.17 8.36 -21.43
C ASP A 47 -11.14 8.80 -22.92
N LEU A 48 -11.38 7.87 -23.84
CA LEU A 48 -11.71 8.19 -25.23
C LEU A 48 -12.79 7.24 -25.75
N GLU A 49 -14.02 7.46 -25.28
CA GLU A 49 -15.24 7.23 -26.07
C GLU A 49 -16.10 8.49 -26.03
#